data_AF-A0A3S2Y009-F1
#
_entry.id   AF-A0A3S2Y009-F1
#
_cell.length_a   1.000
_cell.length_b   1.000
_cell.length_c   1.000
_cell.angle_alpha   90.00
_cell.angle_beta   90.00
_cell.angle_gamma   90.00
#
_symmetry.space_group_name_H-M   'P 1'
#
loop_
_entity.id
_entity.type
_entity.pdbx_description
1 polymer ?
#
loop_
_entity_poly.entity_id
_entity_poly.type
_entity_poly.pdbx_seq_one_letter_code
_entity_poly.pdbx_strand_id
1 'polypeptide(L)'
;MLVLSEANSINLTHNFTVSNIVNLPTSVTFELTSPTYNGLTIPLTSPYPQQRLPQGYTATVHLFKNAFHLQSEIIDVRIDGLAANAGKVGYFFRLDALFDAGTLDLNQHTYCYAYFALEYIFSNNSLLQTKDVEINSGAYKITDFFDNDTMILVLCDQYCAGIPNFNIDNYLGNLFHSGFVVFGKENLIEITNTHSYLEDQYLKIKPVVRPDGVYVLRLKEANAVLSGESFVTHLFKRLVQKKNDPVARFLMLYQVVEIYMSKIFPYEISNKVCSQLNNLNSFRLKEILNDMQKQKSLIQSLFNVYAQPSHILEQAVKTEILEFFVHTNHPDYTDLIKNSLMTLTELFYDLRNKLVHEYRLLHAIGVNHQITIKKLESINQLTEALMSEVVTEFHI
;
A
#
# COMPACT_ATOMS: atom_id res chain seq x y z
N MET A 1 12.56 16.79 -11.79
CA MET A 1 12.68 17.08 -13.23
C MET A 1 11.37 16.73 -13.87
N LEU A 2 10.74 17.67 -14.57
CA LEU A 2 9.51 17.42 -15.34
C LEU A 2 9.88 17.15 -16.80
N VAL A 3 9.04 16.40 -17.51
CA VAL A 3 9.25 16.01 -18.90
C VAL A 3 8.05 16.42 -19.73
N LEU A 4 8.32 17.10 -20.84
CA LEU A 4 7.31 17.43 -21.84
C LEU A 4 7.69 16.82 -23.19
N SER A 5 6.70 16.39 -23.97
CA SER A 5 6.88 15.86 -25.33
C SER A 5 6.46 16.87 -26.39
N GLU A 6 7.13 16.89 -27.54
CA GLU A 6 6.65 17.68 -28.68
C GLU A 6 5.39 17.05 -29.30
N ALA A 7 4.41 17.90 -29.64
CA ALA A 7 3.21 17.45 -30.33
C ALA A 7 3.58 16.79 -31.67
N ASN A 8 3.05 15.59 -31.92
CA ASN A 8 3.30 14.78 -33.12
C ASN A 8 4.72 14.19 -33.26
N SER A 9 5.56 14.25 -32.23
CA SER A 9 6.86 13.58 -32.22
C SER A 9 6.86 12.43 -31.21
N ILE A 10 6.86 11.19 -31.71
CA ILE A 10 6.68 9.99 -30.88
C ILE A 10 7.85 9.79 -29.89
N ASN A 11 9.01 10.43 -30.10
CA ASN A 11 10.22 10.15 -29.32
C ASN A 11 11.01 11.38 -28.84
N LEU A 12 10.49 12.59 -29.02
CA LEU A 12 11.23 13.80 -28.64
C LEU A 12 10.67 14.38 -27.35
N THR A 13 11.42 14.19 -26.27
CA THR A 13 11.10 14.65 -24.92
C THR A 13 12.14 15.64 -24.42
N HIS A 14 11.66 16.59 -23.62
CA HIS A 14 12.44 17.69 -23.09
C HIS A 14 12.35 17.69 -21.57
N ASN A 15 13.51 17.71 -20.93
CA ASN A 15 13.62 17.72 -19.48
C ASN A 15 13.66 19.17 -18.96
N PHE A 16 12.78 19.46 -18.01
CA PHE A 16 12.68 20.74 -17.33
C PHE A 16 13.13 20.59 -15.88
N THR A 17 14.12 21.39 -15.50
CA THR A 17 14.71 21.40 -14.15
C THR A 17 14.66 22.80 -13.58
N VAL A 18 14.68 22.92 -12.25
CA VAL A 18 14.75 24.22 -11.58
C VAL A 18 15.99 24.98 -12.03
N SER A 19 15.80 26.12 -12.67
CA SER A 19 16.88 27.07 -12.98
C SER A 19 16.97 28.21 -11.99
N ASN A 20 15.85 28.55 -11.35
CA ASN A 20 15.77 29.64 -10.40
C ASN A 20 14.63 29.40 -9.40
N ILE A 21 14.78 29.91 -8.18
CA ILE A 21 13.76 29.89 -7.13
C ILE A 21 13.55 31.33 -6.69
N VAL A 22 12.39 31.89 -7.03
CA VAL A 22 12.03 33.27 -6.69
C VAL A 22 11.24 33.25 -5.39
N ASN A 23 11.83 33.82 -4.34
CA ASN A 23 11.18 33.96 -3.04
C ASN A 23 10.45 35.29 -2.98
N LEU A 24 9.12 35.23 -2.85
CA LEU A 24 8.24 36.38 -2.71
C LEU A 24 7.75 36.48 -1.26
N PRO A 25 7.26 37.65 -0.80
CA PRO A 25 6.78 37.82 0.57
C PRO A 25 5.67 36.85 0.98
N THR A 26 4.89 36.35 0.02
CA THR A 26 3.71 35.50 0.24
C THR A 26 3.79 34.15 -0.46
N SER A 27 4.85 33.87 -1.22
CA SER A 27 4.92 32.68 -2.06
C SER A 27 6.35 32.33 -2.46
N VAL A 28 6.53 31.13 -2.99
CA VAL A 28 7.80 30.68 -3.61
C VAL A 28 7.48 30.18 -5.02
N THR A 29 8.17 30.72 -6.01
CA THR A 29 8.03 30.30 -7.41
C THR A 29 9.26 29.52 -7.85
N PHE A 30 9.04 28.30 -8.32
CA PHE A 30 10.05 27.47 -8.98
C PHE A 30 9.97 27.74 -10.47
N GLU A 31 11.04 28.29 -11.04
CA GLU A 31 11.15 28.52 -12.48
C GLU A 31 11.93 27.36 -13.10
N LEU A 32 11.24 26.54 -13.90
CA LEU A 32 11.84 25.42 -14.59
C LEU A 32 12.14 25.78 -16.04
N THR A 33 13.33 25.43 -16.51
CA THR A 33 13.76 25.62 -17.91
C THR A 33 14.33 24.32 -18.47
N SER A 34 14.40 24.22 -19.79
CA SER A 34 14.97 23.07 -20.49
C SER A 34 16.19 23.48 -21.31
N PRO A 35 17.34 22.78 -21.17
CA PRO A 35 18.49 23.01 -22.04
C PRO A 35 18.25 22.50 -23.48
N THR A 36 17.22 21.68 -23.67
CA THR A 36 16.87 21.05 -24.97
C THR A 36 15.69 21.73 -25.66
N TYR A 37 14.98 22.62 -24.97
CA TYR A 37 13.85 23.38 -25.50
C TYR A 37 13.97 24.83 -25.04
N ASN A 38 14.73 25.61 -25.80
CA ASN A 38 15.03 27.00 -25.46
C ASN A 38 13.77 27.87 -25.57
N GLY A 39 13.64 28.82 -24.63
CA GLY A 39 12.60 29.85 -24.68
C GLY A 39 11.29 29.50 -23.96
N LEU A 40 11.15 28.29 -23.43
CA LEU A 40 10.06 27.95 -22.52
C LEU A 40 10.54 27.94 -21.07
N THR A 41 9.89 28.75 -20.25
CA THR A 41 10.02 28.73 -18.79
C THR A 41 8.69 28.32 -18.20
N ILE A 42 8.70 27.34 -17.29
CA ILE A 42 7.53 26.84 -16.58
C ILE A 42 7.57 27.37 -15.15
N PRO A 43 6.78 28.39 -14.80
CA PRO A 43 6.69 28.89 -13.44
C PRO A 43 5.66 28.08 -12.65
N LEU A 44 6.08 27.46 -11.55
CA LEU A 44 5.19 26.78 -10.59
C LEU A 44 5.28 27.50 -9.24
N THR A 45 4.17 28.11 -8.82
CA THR A 45 4.12 28.95 -7.62
C THR A 45 3.40 28.25 -6.48
N SER A 46 4.14 28.00 -5.40
CA SER A 46 3.63 27.57 -4.11
C SER A 46 3.16 28.79 -3.30
N PRO A 47 1.92 28.83 -2.78
CA PRO A 47 1.35 29.99 -2.09
C PRO A 47 1.84 30.14 -0.64
N TYR A 48 2.91 29.45 -0.28
CA TYR A 48 3.48 29.48 1.07
C TYR A 48 4.76 30.32 1.07
N PRO A 49 4.87 31.35 1.92
CA PRO A 49 6.05 32.21 1.98
C PRO A 49 7.28 31.43 2.42
N GLN A 50 8.46 31.89 2.00
CA GLN A 50 9.71 31.25 2.41
C GLN A 50 9.89 31.30 3.92
N GLN A 51 10.10 30.14 4.54
CA GLN A 51 10.47 30.02 5.94
C GLN A 51 11.92 29.52 6.08
N ARG A 52 12.49 29.63 7.28
CA ARG A 52 13.85 29.18 7.55
C ARG A 52 13.97 27.67 7.41
N LEU A 53 14.78 27.23 6.45
CA LEU A 53 15.09 25.82 6.23
C LEU A 53 16.22 25.34 7.14
N PRO A 54 16.17 24.10 7.65
CA PRO A 54 17.27 23.50 8.40
C PRO A 54 18.43 23.15 7.45
N GLN A 55 19.66 23.26 7.94
CA GLN A 55 20.87 22.89 7.18
C GLN A 55 21.25 21.43 7.42
N GLY A 56 21.82 20.77 6.41
CA GLY A 56 22.32 19.40 6.50
C GLY A 56 21.24 18.32 6.47
N TYR A 57 20.00 18.69 6.13
CA TYR A 57 18.90 17.76 5.94
C TYR A 57 18.65 17.52 4.45
N THR A 58 18.28 16.28 4.13
CA THR A 58 17.86 15.85 2.81
C THR A 58 16.58 15.04 2.93
N ALA A 59 15.85 14.90 1.82
CA ALA A 59 14.60 14.16 1.82
C ALA A 59 14.50 13.24 0.61
N THR A 60 13.81 12.12 0.82
CA THR A 60 13.37 11.21 -0.23
C THR A 60 11.86 11.30 -0.38
N VAL A 61 11.37 11.30 -1.63
CA VAL A 61 9.93 11.39 -1.94
C VAL A 61 9.43 10.10 -2.58
N HIS A 62 8.28 9.62 -2.10
CA HIS A 62 7.55 8.48 -2.65
C HIS A 62 6.12 8.87 -3.00
N LEU A 63 5.57 8.31 -4.07
CA LEU A 63 4.22 8.62 -4.53
C LEU A 63 3.23 7.55 -4.09
N PHE A 64 2.08 8.02 -3.61
CA PHE A 64 0.98 7.18 -3.17
C PHE A 64 -0.36 7.71 -3.69
N LYS A 65 -1.38 6.85 -3.65
CA LYS A 65 -2.78 7.28 -3.67
C LYS A 65 -3.46 6.81 -2.40
N ASN A 66 -4.47 7.56 -1.99
CA ASN A 66 -5.39 7.17 -0.93
C ASN A 66 -6.76 7.79 -1.21
N ALA A 67 -7.77 6.94 -1.43
CA ALA A 67 -9.12 7.38 -1.78
C ALA A 67 -9.87 8.10 -0.65
N PHE A 68 -9.40 7.94 0.58
CA PHE A 68 -10.05 8.44 1.80
C PHE A 68 -9.40 9.73 2.31
N HIS A 69 -8.24 10.12 1.76
CA HIS A 69 -7.46 11.28 2.20
C HIS A 69 -8.00 12.58 1.61
N LEU A 70 -8.29 13.56 2.46
CA LEU A 70 -8.80 14.87 2.05
C LEU A 70 -7.66 15.82 1.69
N GLN A 71 -7.93 16.81 0.84
CA GLN A 71 -6.91 17.73 0.33
C GLN A 71 -6.21 18.55 1.43
N SER A 72 -6.93 18.91 2.49
CA SER A 72 -6.43 19.73 3.59
C SER A 72 -5.69 18.95 4.69
N GLU A 73 -5.55 17.63 4.55
CA GLU A 73 -4.99 16.77 5.61
C GLU A 73 -3.46 16.69 5.50
N ILE A 74 -2.80 16.67 6.65
CA ILE A 74 -1.37 16.41 6.80
C ILE A 74 -1.23 15.24 7.77
N ILE A 75 -0.38 14.26 7.42
CA ILE A 75 -0.13 13.10 8.27
C ILE A 75 1.33 13.05 8.65
N ASP A 76 1.60 13.10 9.96
CA ASP A 76 2.89 12.85 10.59
C ASP A 76 3.16 11.35 10.60
N VAL A 77 4.20 10.93 9.88
CA VAL A 77 4.57 9.53 9.74
C VAL A 77 5.66 9.18 10.73
N ARG A 78 5.40 8.18 11.56
CA ARG A 78 6.30 7.72 12.63
C ARG A 78 6.48 6.22 12.58
N ILE A 79 7.62 5.70 13.03
CA ILE A 79 7.83 4.26 13.22
C ILE A 79 7.23 3.84 14.56
N ASP A 80 6.51 2.72 14.54
CA ASP A 80 5.94 2.13 15.74
C ASP A 80 7.02 1.57 16.69
N GLY A 81 6.72 1.49 17.99
CA GLY A 81 7.67 1.01 19.00
C GLY A 81 8.79 1.99 19.39
N LEU A 82 8.96 3.12 18.69
CA LEU A 82 9.85 4.20 19.09
C LEU A 82 9.13 5.24 19.96
N ALA A 83 9.86 5.82 20.93
CA ALA A 83 9.34 6.85 21.83
C ALA A 83 8.69 8.00 21.04
N ALA A 84 7.66 8.63 21.63
CA ALA A 84 6.78 9.57 20.93
C ALA A 84 7.54 10.63 20.11
N ASN A 85 8.66 11.18 20.60
CA ASN A 85 9.42 12.21 19.90
C ASN A 85 10.56 11.67 19.00
N ALA A 86 10.89 10.38 19.08
CA ALA A 86 12.04 9.78 18.40
C ALA A 86 11.65 8.96 17.15
N GLY A 87 10.38 8.63 16.97
CA GLY A 87 9.92 7.79 15.86
C GLY A 87 9.59 8.53 14.56
N LYS A 88 9.60 9.87 14.54
CA LYS A 88 9.18 10.64 13.35
C LYS A 88 10.15 10.45 12.20
N VAL A 89 9.61 10.10 11.02
CA VAL A 89 10.40 9.90 9.79
C VAL A 89 9.95 10.80 8.65
N GLY A 90 8.69 11.27 8.63
CA GLY A 90 8.19 12.00 7.48
C GLY A 90 6.80 12.60 7.60
N TYR A 91 6.30 13.11 6.48
CA TYR A 91 4.93 13.58 6.34
C TYR A 91 4.32 13.14 5.01
N PHE A 92 3.00 12.92 5.01
CA PHE A 92 2.20 12.90 3.79
C PHE A 92 1.58 14.27 3.51
N PHE A 93 1.56 14.63 2.23
CA PHE A 93 0.78 15.74 1.69
C PHE A 93 0.08 15.32 0.41
N ARG A 94 -1.04 15.95 0.09
CA ARG A 94 -1.53 15.98 -1.29
C ARG A 94 -0.69 16.97 -2.10
N LEU A 95 -0.24 16.55 -3.28
CA LEU A 95 0.67 17.36 -4.09
C LEU A 95 0.00 18.64 -4.62
N ASP A 96 -1.26 18.55 -5.06
CA ASP A 96 -2.05 19.71 -5.51
C ASP A 96 -2.29 20.72 -4.37
N ALA A 97 -2.48 20.25 -3.15
CA ALA A 97 -2.65 21.09 -1.96
C ALA A 97 -1.44 22.00 -1.65
N LEU A 98 -0.24 21.65 -2.16
CA LEU A 98 0.95 22.50 -2.05
C LEU A 98 0.94 23.71 -3.01
N PHE A 99 -0.01 23.75 -3.95
CA PHE A 99 -0.17 24.84 -4.93
C PHE A 99 -1.48 25.60 -4.76
N ASP A 100 -2.42 25.09 -3.96
CA ASP A 100 -3.70 25.71 -3.68
C ASP A 100 -3.66 26.55 -2.39
N ALA A 101 -3.90 27.84 -2.53
CA ALA A 101 -3.81 28.79 -1.42
C ALA A 101 -4.91 28.54 -0.36
N GLY A 102 -4.51 28.46 0.90
CA GLY A 102 -5.43 28.27 2.03
C GLY A 102 -5.89 26.83 2.25
N THR A 103 -5.38 25.87 1.48
CA THR A 103 -5.74 24.45 1.62
C THR A 103 -5.03 23.77 2.78
N LEU A 104 -3.74 24.03 2.97
CA LEU A 104 -2.94 23.48 4.08
C LEU A 104 -2.54 24.59 5.07
N ASP A 105 -2.48 24.23 6.35
CA ASP A 105 -1.89 25.06 7.38
C ASP A 105 -0.45 24.57 7.68
N LEU A 106 0.53 25.15 6.98
CA LEU A 106 1.93 24.77 7.10
C LEU A 106 2.65 25.59 8.17
N ASN A 107 2.89 24.96 9.33
CA ASN A 107 3.83 25.47 10.32
C ASN A 107 5.29 25.31 9.85
N GLN A 108 6.24 25.87 10.61
CA GLN A 108 7.65 25.84 10.25
C GLN A 108 8.20 24.43 10.00
N HIS A 109 7.73 23.43 10.74
CA HIS A 109 8.20 22.06 10.59
C HIS A 109 7.62 21.40 9.33
N THR A 110 6.32 21.50 9.09
CA THR A 110 5.68 20.89 7.91
C THR A 110 6.06 21.62 6.62
N TYR A 111 6.26 22.94 6.68
CA TYR A 111 6.78 23.74 5.56
C TYR A 111 8.09 23.22 5.01
N CYS A 112 9.05 22.87 5.88
CA CYS A 112 10.35 22.38 5.42
C CYS A 112 10.23 21.09 4.60
N TYR A 113 9.34 20.17 5.01
CA TYR A 113 9.09 18.93 4.25
C TYR A 113 8.40 19.22 2.93
N ALA A 114 7.39 20.10 2.92
CA ALA A 114 6.75 20.53 1.69
C ALA A 114 7.76 21.15 0.70
N TYR A 115 8.64 22.03 1.19
CA TYR A 115 9.70 22.65 0.38
C TYR A 115 10.65 21.60 -0.20
N PHE A 116 11.21 20.72 0.63
CA PHE A 116 12.12 19.67 0.17
C PHE A 116 11.44 18.70 -0.79
N ALA A 117 10.14 18.46 -0.66
CA ALA A 117 9.40 17.64 -1.60
C ALA A 117 9.31 18.28 -2.98
N LEU A 118 8.98 19.57 -3.05
CA LEU A 118 8.94 20.30 -4.32
C LEU A 118 10.33 20.38 -4.95
N GLU A 119 11.35 20.68 -4.14
CA GLU A 119 12.74 20.66 -4.59
C GLU A 119 13.11 19.28 -5.15
N TYR A 120 12.79 18.19 -4.45
CA TYR A 120 13.04 16.83 -4.91
C TYR A 120 12.28 16.52 -6.22
N ILE A 121 10.99 16.82 -6.29
CA ILE A 121 10.16 16.56 -7.49
C ILE A 121 10.71 17.31 -8.71
N PHE A 122 11.21 18.55 -8.53
CA PHE A 122 11.71 19.35 -9.64
C PHE A 122 13.20 19.16 -9.95
N SER A 123 14.01 18.70 -9.00
CA SER A 123 15.45 18.45 -9.18
C SER A 123 15.76 17.01 -9.60
N ASN A 124 15.01 16.02 -9.09
CA ASN A 124 15.30 14.60 -9.31
C ASN A 124 14.43 13.96 -10.40
N ASN A 125 14.99 12.90 -10.97
CA ASN A 125 14.36 11.80 -11.71
C ASN A 125 12.95 12.03 -12.31
N SER A 126 12.84 12.01 -13.64
CA SER A 126 11.56 12.10 -14.38
C SER A 126 10.59 10.95 -14.08
N LEU A 127 11.03 9.88 -13.42
CA LEU A 127 10.20 8.73 -13.08
C LEU A 127 9.03 9.04 -12.11
N LEU A 128 9.06 10.17 -11.40
CA LEU A 128 7.96 10.56 -10.52
C LEU A 128 6.76 11.16 -11.28
N GLN A 129 6.97 11.75 -12.45
CA GLN A 129 5.86 12.32 -13.21
C GLN A 129 4.88 11.22 -13.65
N THR A 130 3.58 11.39 -13.40
CA THR A 130 2.57 10.32 -13.62
C THR A 130 1.82 10.46 -14.94
N LYS A 131 1.86 11.63 -15.57
CA LYS A 131 1.18 11.92 -16.86
C LYS A 131 2.18 12.29 -17.94
N ASP A 132 1.89 11.94 -19.18
CA ASP A 132 2.58 12.51 -20.33
C ASP A 132 1.99 13.88 -20.66
N VAL A 133 2.85 14.88 -20.84
CA VAL A 133 2.44 16.27 -21.05
C VAL A 133 3.05 16.79 -22.33
N GLU A 134 2.22 17.28 -23.25
CA GLU A 134 2.68 17.88 -24.49
C GLU A 134 3.07 19.36 -24.31
N ILE A 135 4.07 19.79 -25.07
CA ILE A 135 4.43 21.19 -25.20
C ILE A 135 3.29 21.94 -25.89
N ASN A 136 2.77 22.97 -25.23
CA ASN A 136 1.73 23.85 -25.72
C ASN A 136 1.98 25.29 -25.24
N SER A 137 1.23 26.25 -25.78
CA SER A 137 1.39 27.67 -25.45
C SER A 137 0.70 28.10 -24.15
N GLY A 138 0.12 27.17 -23.40
CA GLY A 138 -0.62 27.43 -22.17
C GLY A 138 0.27 27.55 -20.93
N ALA A 139 -0.30 28.10 -19.85
CA ALA A 139 0.33 28.07 -18.54
C ALA A 139 0.16 26.68 -17.92
N TYR A 140 1.27 26.07 -17.54
CA TYR A 140 1.28 24.75 -16.91
C TYR A 140 0.94 24.83 -15.41
N LYS A 141 0.24 23.82 -14.93
CA LYS A 141 -0.07 23.55 -13.52
C LYS A 141 0.52 22.22 -13.10
N ILE A 142 0.71 22.03 -11.78
CA ILE A 142 1.20 20.75 -11.26
C ILE A 142 0.29 19.56 -11.65
N THR A 143 -1.03 19.80 -11.71
CA THR A 143 -2.04 18.80 -12.09
C THR A 143 -1.96 18.36 -13.55
N ASP A 144 -1.22 19.08 -14.40
CA ASP A 144 -0.98 18.65 -15.77
C ASP A 144 0.02 17.48 -15.79
N PHE A 145 0.99 17.48 -14.86
CA PHE A 145 2.05 16.48 -14.75
C PHE A 145 1.70 15.29 -13.84
N PHE A 146 0.80 15.51 -12.88
CA PHE A 146 0.46 14.53 -11.84
C PHE A 146 -1.05 14.29 -11.75
N ASP A 147 -1.45 13.11 -11.30
CA ASP A 147 -2.85 12.77 -11.03
C ASP A 147 -3.43 13.63 -9.89
N ASN A 148 -4.73 13.94 -9.98
CA ASN A 148 -5.41 14.90 -9.08
C ASN A 148 -5.46 14.45 -7.61
N ASP A 149 -5.14 13.19 -7.32
CA ASP A 149 -5.13 12.57 -5.99
C ASP A 149 -3.74 12.07 -5.59
N THR A 150 -2.69 12.60 -6.23
CA THR A 150 -1.29 12.24 -5.93
C THR A 150 -0.94 12.66 -4.51
N MET A 151 -0.70 11.66 -3.65
CA MET A 151 -0.09 11.81 -2.35
C MET A 151 1.42 11.73 -2.48
N ILE A 152 2.13 12.58 -1.75
CA ILE A 152 3.59 12.52 -1.61
C ILE A 152 3.94 12.19 -0.16
N LEU A 153 4.69 11.10 0.04
CA LEU A 153 5.37 10.82 1.30
C LEU A 153 6.76 11.43 1.24
N VAL A 154 7.06 12.33 2.17
CA VAL A 154 8.35 12.99 2.28
C VAL A 154 9.06 12.45 3.51
N LEU A 155 10.12 11.68 3.29
CA LEU A 155 10.94 11.09 4.34
C LEU A 155 12.18 11.94 4.57
N CYS A 156 12.50 12.20 5.83
CA CYS A 156 13.75 12.84 6.24
C CYS A 156 14.86 11.79 6.31
N ASP A 157 15.86 11.90 5.43
CA ASP A 157 16.90 10.87 5.30
C ASP A 157 17.71 10.73 6.59
N GLN A 158 17.93 11.83 7.31
CA GLN A 158 18.68 11.82 8.58
C GLN A 158 17.90 11.12 9.71
N TYR A 159 16.57 11.20 9.70
CA TYR A 159 15.74 10.46 10.66
C TYR A 159 15.63 8.98 10.30
N CYS A 160 15.50 8.69 9.01
CA CYS A 160 15.52 7.33 8.50
C CYS A 160 16.85 6.62 8.77
N ALA A 161 17.98 7.32 8.64
CA ALA A 161 19.32 6.79 8.94
C ALA A 161 19.51 6.40 10.41
N GLY A 162 18.71 6.95 11.32
CA GLY A 162 18.70 6.56 12.74
C GLY A 162 17.99 5.22 13.02
N ILE A 163 17.30 4.66 12.03
CA ILE A 163 16.55 3.40 12.15
C ILE A 163 17.37 2.28 11.48
N PRO A 164 17.73 1.21 12.20
CA PRO A 164 18.51 0.11 11.65
C PRO A 164 17.85 -0.51 10.42
N ASN A 165 18.59 -0.60 9.31
CA ASN A 165 18.13 -1.20 8.05
C ASN A 165 16.82 -0.64 7.50
N PHE A 166 16.52 0.65 7.76
CA PHE A 166 15.30 1.28 7.28
C PHE A 166 15.13 1.12 5.77
N ASN A 167 14.00 0.55 5.38
CA ASN A 167 13.53 0.50 4.01
C ASN A 167 12.01 0.67 4.01
N ILE A 168 11.51 1.68 3.29
CA ILE A 168 10.08 1.95 3.17
C ILE A 168 9.29 0.73 2.64
N ASP A 169 9.95 -0.12 1.86
CA ASP A 169 9.37 -1.34 1.30
C ASP A 169 8.88 -2.32 2.36
N ASN A 170 9.53 -2.33 3.53
CA ASN A 170 9.15 -3.19 4.66
C ASN A 170 7.87 -2.70 5.35
N TYR A 171 7.40 -1.48 5.05
CA TYR A 171 6.20 -0.87 5.66
C TYR A 171 5.01 -0.86 4.70
N LEU A 172 5.15 -1.36 3.47
CA LEU A 172 4.10 -1.28 2.45
C LEU A 172 2.82 -2.02 2.83
N GLY A 173 2.94 -3.15 3.54
CA GLY A 173 1.78 -3.86 4.08
C GLY A 173 0.96 -2.98 5.02
N ASN A 174 1.62 -2.31 5.98
CA ASN A 174 0.96 -1.43 6.93
C ASN A 174 0.44 -0.12 6.30
N LEU A 175 1.17 0.42 5.33
CA LEU A 175 0.72 1.57 4.53
C LEU A 175 -0.54 1.23 3.74
N PHE A 176 -0.59 0.07 3.09
CA PHE A 176 -1.78 -0.40 2.38
C PHE A 176 -2.95 -0.59 3.33
N HIS A 177 -2.71 -1.15 4.53
CA HIS A 177 -3.73 -1.31 5.57
C HIS A 177 -4.39 0.02 5.93
N SER A 178 -3.60 1.09 5.87
CA SER A 178 -3.98 2.47 6.15
C SER A 178 -4.56 3.20 4.91
N GLY A 179 -4.78 2.49 3.81
CA GLY A 179 -5.33 3.02 2.56
C GLY A 179 -4.31 3.64 1.60
N PHE A 180 -3.00 3.60 1.91
CA PHE A 180 -1.95 4.17 1.07
C PHE A 180 -1.38 3.13 0.11
N VAL A 181 -1.46 3.43 -1.18
CA VAL A 181 -1.02 2.52 -2.25
C VAL A 181 0.07 3.17 -3.06
N VAL A 182 1.21 2.52 -3.18
CA VAL A 182 2.33 3.01 -4.00
C VAL A 182 1.91 3.01 -5.47
N PHE A 183 2.23 4.08 -6.17
CA PHE A 183 2.01 4.15 -7.61
C PHE A 183 3.10 4.97 -8.30
N GLY A 184 3.11 4.92 -9.63
CA GLY A 184 3.99 5.73 -10.46
C GLY A 184 3.66 5.52 -11.93
N LYS A 185 4.38 6.19 -12.83
CA LYS A 185 4.12 6.11 -14.27
C LYS A 185 4.15 4.67 -14.81
N GLU A 186 5.13 3.89 -14.38
CA GLU A 186 5.27 2.47 -14.75
C GLU A 186 4.36 1.54 -13.95
N ASN A 187 3.71 2.05 -12.90
CA ASN A 187 2.81 1.30 -12.04
C ASN A 187 1.55 2.11 -11.71
N LEU A 188 0.70 2.27 -12.71
CA LEU A 188 -0.60 2.94 -12.54
C LEU A 188 -1.54 2.08 -11.70
N ILE A 189 -2.36 2.74 -10.87
CA ILE A 189 -3.48 2.12 -10.17
C ILE A 189 -4.65 2.02 -11.16
N GLU A 190 -5.14 0.79 -11.39
CA GLU A 190 -6.19 0.52 -12.36
C GLU A 190 -7.53 0.19 -11.68
N ILE A 191 -7.49 -0.35 -10.46
CA ILE A 191 -8.67 -0.63 -9.63
C ILE A 191 -8.41 -0.15 -8.20
N THR A 192 -9.06 0.93 -7.79
CA THR A 192 -8.97 1.40 -6.41
C THR A 192 -9.76 0.49 -5.46
N ASN A 193 -9.14 0.09 -4.35
CA ASN A 193 -9.82 -0.61 -3.27
C ASN A 193 -10.50 0.42 -2.36
N THR A 194 -11.82 0.57 -2.52
CA THR A 194 -12.65 1.49 -1.73
C THR A 194 -13.53 0.74 -0.73
N HIS A 195 -13.14 -0.47 -0.33
CA HIS A 195 -13.91 -1.25 0.63
C HIS A 195 -13.95 -0.52 1.98
N SER A 196 -15.14 -0.46 2.61
CA SER A 196 -15.38 0.29 3.87
C SER A 196 -14.40 -0.10 4.99
N TYR A 197 -13.98 -1.36 5.03
CA TYR A 197 -12.94 -1.83 5.94
C TYR A 197 -11.66 -0.96 5.92
N LEU A 198 -11.12 -0.62 4.73
CA LEU A 198 -9.91 0.21 4.63
C LEU A 198 -10.20 1.67 4.97
N GLU A 199 -11.40 2.17 4.65
CA GLU A 199 -11.86 3.48 5.10
C GLU A 199 -11.84 3.56 6.63
N ASP A 200 -12.40 2.56 7.31
CA ASP A 200 -12.42 2.46 8.76
C ASP A 200 -11.00 2.44 9.35
N GLN A 201 -10.05 1.73 8.71
CA GLN A 201 -8.64 1.76 9.15
C GLN A 201 -8.02 3.14 8.99
N TYR A 202 -8.27 3.82 7.87
CA TYR A 202 -7.80 5.18 7.66
C TYR A 202 -8.39 6.14 8.72
N LEU A 203 -9.69 6.03 9.00
CA LEU A 203 -10.37 6.84 10.01
C LEU A 203 -9.82 6.63 11.42
N LYS A 204 -9.26 5.46 11.76
CA LYS A 204 -8.60 5.21 13.06
C LYS A 204 -7.31 6.00 13.26
N ILE A 205 -6.71 6.54 12.19
CA ILE A 205 -5.56 7.45 12.27
C ILE A 205 -6.02 8.84 12.71
N LYS A 206 -7.23 9.25 12.32
CA LYS A 206 -7.79 10.59 12.56
C LYS A 206 -8.01 10.99 14.03
N PRO A 207 -8.41 10.14 15.00
CA PRO A 207 -8.60 10.58 16.38
C PRO A 207 -7.31 11.01 17.09
N VAL A 208 -6.13 10.66 16.57
CA VAL A 208 -4.83 11.12 17.09
C VAL A 208 -4.48 12.47 16.48
N VAL A 209 -5.35 13.47 16.67
CA VAL A 209 -5.10 14.85 16.21
C VAL A 209 -4.15 15.50 17.20
N ARG A 210 -2.97 15.87 16.71
CA ARG A 210 -2.10 16.76 17.47
C ARG A 210 -2.75 18.16 17.55
N PRO A 211 -2.42 18.99 18.55
CA PRO A 211 -3.00 20.34 18.68
C PRO A 211 -2.85 21.24 17.44
N ASP A 212 -1.92 20.92 16.54
CA ASP A 212 -1.66 21.60 15.26
C ASP A 212 -2.48 21.03 14.08
N GLY A 213 -3.50 20.19 14.33
CA GLY A 213 -4.39 19.66 13.29
C GLY A 213 -3.79 18.52 12.45
N VAL A 214 -2.60 18.04 12.81
CA VAL A 214 -1.88 16.97 12.09
C VAL A 214 -2.23 15.60 12.66
N TYR A 215 -2.57 14.65 11.81
CA TYR A 215 -2.83 13.25 12.19
C TYR A 215 -1.53 12.46 12.32
N VAL A 216 -1.51 11.43 13.17
CA VAL A 216 -0.32 10.59 13.34
C VAL A 216 -0.56 9.18 12.81
N LEU A 217 0.22 8.79 11.80
CA LEU A 217 0.29 7.41 11.32
C LEU A 217 1.56 6.74 11.89
N ARG A 218 1.37 5.61 12.57
CA ARG A 218 2.46 4.78 13.08
C ARG A 218 2.67 3.57 12.17
N LEU A 219 3.83 3.53 11.54
CA LEU A 219 4.27 2.49 10.64
C LEU A 219 4.83 1.31 11.42
N LYS A 220 4.15 0.17 11.30
CA LYS A 220 4.68 -1.12 11.74
C LYS A 220 5.47 -1.76 10.60
N GLU A 221 6.68 -2.19 10.91
CA GLU A 221 7.51 -2.92 9.96
C GLU A 221 6.97 -4.34 9.79
N ALA A 222 7.01 -4.87 8.57
CA ALA A 222 6.83 -6.30 8.36
C ALA A 222 7.88 -7.09 9.15
N ASN A 223 7.54 -8.31 9.54
CA ASN A 223 8.46 -9.17 10.29
C ASN A 223 9.79 -9.34 9.54
N ALA A 224 10.92 -9.39 10.28
CA ALA A 224 12.25 -9.56 9.70
C ALA A 224 12.40 -10.83 8.83
N VAL A 225 11.64 -11.89 9.08
CA VAL A 225 11.59 -13.10 8.24
C VAL A 225 11.07 -12.81 6.82
N LEU A 226 10.34 -11.71 6.67
CA LEU A 226 9.68 -11.26 5.44
C LEU A 226 10.32 -10.02 4.83
N SER A 227 11.08 -9.25 5.62
CA SER A 227 11.92 -8.14 5.16
C SER A 227 13.00 -8.67 4.20
N GLY A 228 12.61 -8.89 2.95
CA GLY A 228 13.44 -9.56 1.93
C GLY A 228 12.66 -10.47 0.97
N GLU A 229 11.40 -10.80 1.28
CA GLU A 229 10.54 -11.59 0.38
C GLU A 229 10.10 -10.74 -0.82
N SER A 230 10.81 -10.90 -1.93
CA SER A 230 10.63 -10.09 -3.14
C SER A 230 9.21 -10.11 -3.68
N PHE A 231 8.50 -11.23 -3.51
CA PHE A 231 7.10 -11.33 -3.94
C PHE A 231 6.18 -10.41 -3.13
N VAL A 232 6.35 -10.33 -1.80
CA VAL A 232 5.51 -9.47 -0.95
C VAL A 232 5.73 -8.00 -1.28
N THR A 233 6.99 -7.58 -1.45
CA THR A 233 7.30 -6.23 -1.91
C THR A 233 6.72 -5.96 -3.30
N HIS A 234 6.87 -6.91 -4.24
CA HIS A 234 6.32 -6.77 -5.59
C HIS A 234 4.79 -6.72 -5.61
N LEU A 235 4.14 -7.48 -4.74
CA LEU A 235 2.69 -7.50 -4.58
C LEU A 235 2.17 -6.08 -4.27
N PHE A 236 2.65 -5.47 -3.18
CA PHE A 236 2.20 -4.12 -2.78
C PHE A 236 2.71 -3.00 -3.68
N LYS A 237 3.87 -3.18 -4.33
CA LYS A 237 4.40 -2.18 -5.27
C LYS A 237 3.76 -2.21 -6.64
N ARG A 238 3.25 -3.36 -7.11
CA ARG A 238 2.94 -3.55 -8.53
C ARG A 238 1.71 -4.38 -8.87
N LEU A 239 1.26 -5.28 -8.01
CA LEU A 239 0.18 -6.22 -8.36
C LEU A 239 -1.14 -5.89 -7.69
N VAL A 240 -1.10 -5.41 -6.45
CA VAL A 240 -2.27 -4.90 -5.75
C VAL A 240 -2.85 -3.75 -6.56
N GLN A 241 -4.18 -3.73 -6.73
CA GLN A 241 -4.91 -2.72 -7.51
C GLN A 241 -4.61 -2.67 -9.03
N LYS A 242 -3.98 -3.71 -9.58
CA LYS A 242 -3.94 -3.94 -11.04
C LYS A 242 -5.20 -4.64 -11.52
N LYS A 243 -5.65 -4.27 -12.73
CA LYS A 243 -6.79 -4.92 -13.37
C LYS A 243 -6.35 -6.25 -13.96
N ASN A 244 -6.57 -7.31 -13.19
CA ASN A 244 -6.39 -8.68 -13.61
C ASN A 244 -7.73 -9.41 -13.62
N ASP A 245 -7.76 -10.62 -14.18
CA ASP A 245 -8.87 -11.53 -13.97
C ASP A 245 -9.08 -11.76 -12.45
N PRO A 246 -10.31 -11.75 -11.92
CA PRO A 246 -10.55 -11.87 -10.49
C PRO A 246 -10.02 -13.17 -9.88
N VAL A 247 -10.04 -14.29 -10.62
CA VAL A 247 -9.50 -15.56 -10.13
C VAL A 247 -7.99 -15.51 -10.09
N ALA A 248 -7.35 -14.98 -11.14
CA ALA A 248 -5.90 -14.78 -11.14
C ALA A 248 -5.46 -13.87 -9.98
N ARG A 249 -6.21 -12.78 -9.71
CA ARG A 249 -5.95 -11.86 -8.60
C ARG A 249 -6.04 -12.56 -7.24
N PHE A 250 -7.08 -13.38 -7.02
CA PHE A 250 -7.20 -14.17 -5.80
C PHE A 250 -6.00 -15.12 -5.63
N LEU A 251 -5.61 -15.83 -6.69
CA LEU A 251 -4.48 -16.77 -6.64
C LEU A 251 -3.14 -16.05 -6.38
N MET A 252 -2.94 -14.85 -6.94
CA MET A 252 -1.76 -14.03 -6.63
C MET A 252 -1.74 -13.62 -5.15
N LEU A 253 -2.88 -13.23 -4.57
CA LEU A 253 -2.96 -12.90 -3.15
C LEU A 253 -2.70 -14.14 -2.28
N TYR A 254 -3.22 -15.30 -2.69
CA TYR A 254 -3.01 -16.57 -2.00
C TYR A 254 -1.54 -16.99 -1.95
N GLN A 255 -0.70 -16.55 -2.88
CA GLN A 255 0.75 -16.81 -2.84
C GLN A 255 1.41 -16.26 -1.56
N VAL A 256 0.87 -15.19 -0.97
CA VAL A 256 1.32 -14.72 0.34
C VAL A 256 1.08 -15.82 1.39
N VAL A 257 -0.08 -16.45 1.42
CA VAL A 257 -0.35 -17.57 2.34
C VAL A 257 0.64 -18.73 2.12
N GLU A 258 0.93 -19.09 0.86
CA GLU A 258 1.90 -20.16 0.55
C GLU A 258 3.32 -19.83 1.02
N ILE A 259 3.78 -18.59 0.85
CA ILE A 259 5.06 -18.11 1.38
C ILE A 259 5.09 -18.28 2.90
N TYR A 260 4.03 -17.90 3.61
CA TYR A 260 4.02 -17.94 5.07
C TYR A 260 3.97 -19.36 5.59
N MET A 261 3.22 -20.25 4.93
CA MET A 261 3.26 -21.68 5.23
C MET A 261 4.68 -22.23 5.12
N SER A 262 5.47 -21.79 4.13
CA SER A 262 6.86 -22.20 3.96
C SER A 262 7.80 -21.73 5.08
N LYS A 263 7.46 -20.64 5.78
CA LYS A 263 8.20 -20.12 6.95
C LYS A 263 7.74 -20.75 8.26
N ILE A 264 6.43 -20.94 8.41
CA ILE A 264 5.82 -21.57 9.57
C ILE A 264 6.30 -23.01 9.71
N PHE A 265 6.32 -23.78 8.62
CA PHE A 265 6.66 -25.21 8.67
C PHE A 265 8.02 -25.52 9.34
N PRO A 266 9.17 -24.93 8.91
CA PRO A 266 10.45 -25.20 9.56
C PRO A 266 10.50 -24.67 11.00
N TYR A 267 9.84 -23.55 11.30
CA TYR A 267 9.77 -23.01 12.65
C TYR A 267 9.01 -23.95 13.60
N GLU A 268 7.86 -24.43 13.15
CA GLU A 268 7.03 -25.40 13.86
C GLU A 268 7.77 -26.72 14.12
N ILE A 269 8.53 -27.22 13.13
CA ILE A 269 9.40 -28.39 13.33
C ILE A 269 10.44 -28.10 14.43
N SER A 270 11.12 -26.96 14.36
CA SER A 270 12.11 -26.59 15.37
C SER A 270 11.50 -26.55 16.78
N ASN A 271 10.33 -25.91 16.91
CA ASN A 271 9.70 -25.68 18.19
C ASN A 271 8.98 -26.91 18.76
N LYS A 272 8.19 -27.63 17.97
CA LYS A 272 7.39 -28.76 18.47
C LYS A 272 8.12 -30.09 18.40
N VAL A 273 9.07 -30.25 17.47
CA VAL A 273 9.81 -31.52 17.30
C VAL A 273 11.21 -31.42 17.90
N CYS A 274 12.05 -30.51 17.42
CA CYS A 274 13.45 -30.48 17.85
C CYS A 274 13.61 -30.12 19.33
N SER A 275 12.86 -29.13 19.82
CA SER A 275 12.95 -28.71 21.23
C SER A 275 12.41 -29.78 22.21
N GLN A 276 11.53 -30.68 21.74
CA GLN A 276 10.85 -31.67 22.57
C GLN A 276 11.28 -33.11 22.27
N LEU A 277 12.32 -33.31 21.45
CA LEU A 277 12.66 -34.61 20.87
C LEU A 277 12.84 -35.72 21.92
N ASN A 278 13.45 -35.39 23.05
CA ASN A 278 13.69 -36.35 24.15
C ASN A 278 12.41 -36.75 24.90
N ASN A 279 11.32 -36.00 24.74
CA ASN A 279 10.04 -36.19 25.41
C ASN A 279 8.95 -36.78 24.49
N LEU A 280 9.25 -36.92 23.19
CA LEU A 280 8.32 -37.43 22.20
C LEU A 280 8.59 -38.92 21.93
N ASN A 281 7.56 -39.74 22.05
CA ASN A 281 7.62 -41.11 21.53
C ASN A 281 7.40 -41.10 20.00
N SER A 282 7.80 -42.19 19.33
CA SER A 282 7.74 -42.29 17.87
C SER A 282 6.32 -42.13 17.30
N PHE A 283 5.29 -42.50 18.07
CA PHE A 283 3.89 -42.34 17.66
C PHE A 283 3.47 -40.87 17.64
N ARG A 284 3.70 -40.14 18.73
CA ARG A 284 3.41 -38.70 18.83
C ARG A 284 4.20 -37.90 17.81
N LEU A 285 5.47 -38.26 17.62
CA LEU A 285 6.30 -37.65 16.58
C LEU A 285 5.67 -37.81 15.19
N LYS A 286 5.21 -39.02 14.85
CA LYS A 286 4.53 -39.29 13.58
C LYS A 286 3.22 -38.50 13.45
N GLU A 287 2.42 -38.39 14.51
CA GLU A 287 1.18 -37.60 14.49
C GLU A 287 1.45 -36.12 14.25
N ILE A 288 2.42 -35.53 14.96
CA ILE A 288 2.80 -34.11 14.80
C ILE A 288 3.27 -33.85 13.36
N LEU A 289 4.16 -34.69 12.84
CA LEU A 289 4.69 -34.53 11.48
C LEU A 289 3.59 -34.69 10.42
N ASN A 290 2.69 -35.67 10.58
CA ASN A 290 1.57 -35.86 9.67
C ASN A 290 0.59 -34.68 9.69
N ASP A 291 0.38 -34.04 10.84
CA ASP A 291 -0.50 -32.88 10.90
C ASP A 291 0.14 -31.63 10.28
N MET A 292 1.43 -31.41 10.54
CA MET A 292 2.21 -30.30 9.96
C MET A 292 2.33 -30.36 8.43
N GLN A 293 2.23 -31.55 7.84
CA GLN A 293 2.21 -31.71 6.38
C GLN A 293 0.91 -31.24 5.74
N LYS A 294 -0.18 -31.07 6.51
CA LYS A 294 -1.47 -30.64 5.96
C LYS A 294 -1.46 -29.12 5.78
N GLN A 295 -1.70 -28.67 4.56
CA GLN A 295 -1.85 -27.24 4.24
C GLN A 295 -2.89 -26.56 5.14
N LYS A 296 -4.05 -27.19 5.36
CA LYS A 296 -5.08 -26.65 6.24
C LYS A 296 -4.57 -26.38 7.67
N SER A 297 -3.69 -27.23 8.22
CA SER A 297 -3.10 -27.04 9.56
C SER A 297 -2.11 -25.86 9.58
N LEU A 298 -1.34 -25.67 8.51
CA LEU A 298 -0.43 -24.52 8.37
C LEU A 298 -1.19 -23.19 8.19
N ILE A 299 -2.26 -23.17 7.40
CA ILE A 299 -3.14 -22.00 7.26
C ILE A 299 -3.82 -21.69 8.60
N GLN A 300 -4.27 -22.71 9.32
CA GLN A 300 -4.83 -22.54 10.66
C GLN A 300 -3.81 -21.89 11.60
N SER A 301 -2.57 -22.37 11.57
CA SER A 301 -1.50 -21.80 12.39
C SER A 301 -1.19 -20.36 11.99
N LEU A 302 -1.18 -20.05 10.69
CA LEU A 302 -1.01 -18.69 10.18
C LEU A 302 -2.08 -17.75 10.76
N PHE A 303 -3.36 -18.05 10.55
CA PHE A 303 -4.42 -17.13 10.97
C PHE A 303 -4.68 -17.13 12.47
N ASN A 304 -4.53 -18.25 13.17
CA ASN A 304 -4.92 -18.32 14.58
C ASN A 304 -3.78 -18.01 15.56
N VAL A 305 -2.52 -18.23 15.15
CA VAL A 305 -1.35 -18.10 16.03
C VAL A 305 -0.48 -16.94 15.58
N TYR A 306 -0.04 -16.95 14.33
CA TYR A 306 1.08 -16.10 13.92
C TYR A 306 0.67 -14.72 13.38
N ALA A 307 -0.43 -14.61 12.65
CA ALA A 307 -0.89 -13.35 12.06
C ALA A 307 -2.10 -12.75 12.79
N GLN A 308 -3.04 -13.58 13.24
CA GLN A 308 -4.20 -13.16 14.04
C GLN A 308 -4.93 -11.94 13.45
N PRO A 309 -5.45 -12.05 12.20
CA PRO A 309 -6.15 -10.95 11.56
C PRO A 309 -7.34 -10.50 12.42
N SER A 310 -7.72 -9.23 12.29
CA SER A 310 -8.77 -8.66 13.11
C SER A 310 -10.09 -9.41 12.90
N HIS A 311 -10.83 -9.63 13.99
CA HIS A 311 -12.10 -10.35 13.92
C HIS A 311 -13.09 -9.72 12.92
N ILE A 312 -13.07 -8.39 12.78
CA ILE A 312 -13.93 -7.66 11.83
C ILE A 312 -13.58 -8.08 10.39
N LEU A 313 -12.29 -8.07 10.04
CA LEU A 313 -11.83 -8.47 8.71
C LEU A 313 -12.07 -9.96 8.45
N GLU A 314 -11.80 -10.80 9.45
CA GLU A 314 -12.06 -12.23 9.38
C GLU A 314 -13.53 -12.51 9.01
N GLN A 315 -14.48 -11.92 9.73
CA GLN A 315 -15.90 -12.14 9.45
C GLN A 315 -16.33 -11.56 8.10
N ALA A 316 -15.78 -10.41 7.68
CA ALA A 316 -16.08 -9.83 6.38
C ALA A 316 -15.65 -10.77 5.24
N VAL A 317 -14.42 -11.28 5.28
CA VAL A 317 -13.90 -12.25 4.29
C VAL A 317 -14.75 -13.52 4.29
N LYS A 318 -15.03 -14.09 5.47
CA LYS A 318 -15.86 -15.30 5.58
C LYS A 318 -17.23 -15.12 4.96
N THR A 319 -17.89 -14.00 5.27
CA THR A 319 -19.23 -13.70 4.76
C THR A 319 -19.23 -13.65 3.24
N GLU A 320 -18.28 -12.93 2.64
CA GLU A 320 -18.21 -12.82 1.18
C GLU A 320 -17.90 -14.16 0.48
N ILE A 321 -17.02 -14.98 1.06
CA ILE A 321 -16.74 -16.33 0.52
C ILE A 321 -17.98 -17.22 0.60
N LEU A 322 -18.70 -17.20 1.73
CA LEU A 322 -19.93 -17.98 1.89
C LEU A 322 -21.01 -17.54 0.90
N GLU A 323 -21.22 -16.23 0.75
CA GLU A 323 -22.18 -15.71 -0.20
C GLU A 323 -21.81 -16.04 -1.65
N PHE A 324 -20.51 -16.11 -1.97
CA PHE A 324 -20.03 -16.58 -3.26
C PHE A 324 -20.39 -18.05 -3.52
N PHE A 325 -20.21 -18.93 -2.54
CA PHE A 325 -20.57 -20.33 -2.70
C PHE A 325 -22.08 -20.56 -2.78
N VAL A 326 -22.87 -19.79 -2.02
CA VAL A 326 -24.33 -19.78 -2.13
C VAL A 326 -24.76 -19.32 -3.52
N HIS A 327 -24.18 -18.22 -4.03
CA HIS A 327 -24.49 -17.69 -5.36
C HIS A 327 -24.17 -18.68 -6.50
N THR A 328 -23.05 -19.41 -6.38
CA THR A 328 -22.64 -20.41 -7.36
C THR A 328 -23.39 -21.74 -7.22
N ASN A 329 -24.36 -21.84 -6.30
CA ASN A 329 -25.12 -23.05 -5.98
C ASN A 329 -24.22 -24.26 -5.71
N HIS A 330 -23.10 -24.04 -5.02
CA HIS A 330 -22.14 -25.10 -4.78
C HIS A 330 -22.73 -26.16 -3.83
N PRO A 331 -22.72 -27.46 -4.19
CA PRO A 331 -23.42 -28.51 -3.43
C PRO A 331 -22.96 -28.64 -1.98
N ASP A 332 -21.65 -28.49 -1.73
CA ASP A 332 -21.04 -28.56 -0.40
C ASP A 332 -21.52 -27.44 0.56
N TYR A 333 -22.12 -26.37 0.03
CA TYR A 333 -22.52 -25.16 0.78
C TYR A 333 -24.05 -24.95 0.83
N THR A 334 -24.83 -26.02 0.72
CA THR A 334 -26.30 -25.96 0.81
C THR A 334 -26.82 -25.84 2.26
N ASP A 335 -26.06 -26.31 3.25
CA ASP A 335 -26.43 -26.22 4.68
C ASP A 335 -25.91 -24.91 5.31
N LEU A 336 -26.77 -23.89 5.37
CA LEU A 336 -26.42 -22.57 5.90
C LEU A 336 -26.01 -22.61 7.39
N ILE A 337 -26.55 -23.53 8.18
CA ILE A 337 -26.22 -23.62 9.62
C ILE A 337 -24.79 -24.14 9.76
N LYS A 338 -24.48 -25.26 9.11
CA LYS A 338 -23.12 -25.82 9.11
C LYS A 338 -22.10 -24.82 8.57
N ASN A 339 -22.44 -24.13 7.48
CA ASN A 339 -21.54 -23.20 6.83
C ASN A 339 -21.21 -21.97 7.70
N SER A 340 -22.17 -21.48 8.49
CA SER A 340 -21.96 -20.34 9.38
C SER A 340 -20.91 -20.61 10.48
N LEU A 341 -20.68 -21.88 10.81
CA LEU A 341 -19.70 -22.33 11.81
C LEU A 341 -18.31 -22.56 11.22
N MET A 342 -18.15 -22.50 9.89
CA MET A 342 -16.84 -22.70 9.26
C MET A 342 -15.88 -21.58 9.65
N THR A 343 -14.61 -21.96 9.80
CA THR A 343 -13.53 -21.01 10.11
C THR A 343 -13.05 -20.28 8.85
N LEU A 344 -12.37 -19.13 9.01
CA LEU A 344 -11.71 -18.48 7.88
C LEU A 344 -10.74 -19.42 7.17
N THR A 345 -9.98 -20.20 7.93
CA THR A 345 -9.05 -21.19 7.39
C THR A 345 -9.72 -22.17 6.43
N GLU A 346 -10.87 -22.69 6.81
CA GLU A 346 -11.65 -23.62 6.00
C GLU A 346 -12.13 -22.99 4.70
N LEU A 347 -12.80 -21.85 4.83
CA LEU A 347 -13.39 -21.16 3.69
C LEU A 347 -12.34 -20.66 2.71
N PHE A 348 -11.22 -20.15 3.21
CA PHE A 348 -10.14 -19.64 2.37
C PHE A 348 -9.40 -20.76 1.63
N TYR A 349 -9.17 -21.90 2.29
CA TYR A 349 -8.62 -23.10 1.67
C TYR A 349 -9.57 -23.69 0.60
N ASP A 350 -10.85 -23.79 0.94
CA ASP A 350 -11.85 -24.33 0.02
C ASP A 350 -12.02 -23.43 -1.20
N LEU A 351 -12.11 -22.10 -1.03
CA LEU A 351 -12.20 -21.16 -2.15
C LEU A 351 -11.05 -21.36 -3.12
N ARG A 352 -9.81 -21.42 -2.62
CA ARG A 352 -8.63 -21.67 -3.46
C ARG A 352 -8.75 -22.98 -4.23
N ASN A 353 -9.13 -24.07 -3.57
CA ASN A 353 -9.25 -25.37 -4.23
C ASN A 353 -10.35 -25.39 -5.27
N LYS A 354 -11.51 -24.81 -4.97
CA LYS A 354 -12.66 -24.77 -5.89
C LYS A 354 -12.38 -23.90 -7.10
N LEU A 355 -11.71 -22.76 -6.94
CA LEU A 355 -11.28 -21.92 -8.06
C LEU A 355 -10.31 -22.64 -9.00
N VAL A 356 -9.39 -23.45 -8.46
CA VAL A 356 -8.40 -24.18 -9.25
C VAL A 356 -8.97 -25.45 -9.90
N HIS A 357 -9.72 -26.24 -9.14
CA HIS A 357 -10.14 -27.59 -9.57
C HIS A 357 -11.57 -27.64 -10.12
N GLU A 358 -12.39 -26.64 -9.81
CA GLU A 358 -13.81 -26.61 -10.14
C GLU A 358 -14.21 -25.31 -10.86
N TYR A 359 -13.28 -24.68 -11.59
CA TYR A 359 -13.49 -23.42 -12.32
C TYR A 359 -14.77 -23.38 -13.18
N ARG A 360 -15.17 -24.54 -13.74
CA ARG A 360 -16.43 -24.69 -14.50
C ARG A 360 -17.67 -24.26 -13.72
N LEU A 361 -17.67 -24.31 -12.39
CA LEU A 361 -18.79 -23.91 -11.55
C LEU A 361 -19.09 -22.41 -11.64
N LEU A 362 -18.09 -21.58 -11.98
CA LEU A 362 -18.28 -20.15 -12.21
C LEU A 362 -19.11 -19.86 -13.47
N HIS A 363 -19.27 -20.86 -14.33
CA HIS A 363 -19.96 -20.80 -15.61
C HIS A 363 -21.10 -21.83 -15.72
N ALA A 364 -21.54 -22.39 -14.59
CA ALA A 364 -22.63 -23.36 -14.57
C ALA A 364 -23.96 -22.73 -15.02
N ILE A 365 -24.83 -23.55 -15.62
CA ILE A 365 -26.15 -23.12 -16.07
C ILE A 365 -26.95 -22.61 -14.85
N GLY A 366 -27.52 -21.41 -14.96
CA GLY A 366 -28.27 -20.76 -13.88
C GLY A 366 -27.44 -19.86 -12.96
N VAL A 367 -26.10 -19.85 -13.09
CA VAL A 367 -25.23 -18.94 -12.35
C VAL A 367 -25.06 -17.63 -13.14
N ASN A 368 -25.36 -16.49 -12.50
CA ASN A 368 -25.13 -15.19 -13.13
C ASN A 368 -23.64 -14.82 -13.06
N HIS A 369 -22.97 -14.90 -14.21
CA HIS A 369 -21.54 -14.64 -14.34
C HIS A 369 -21.12 -13.23 -13.88
N GLN A 370 -21.91 -12.19 -14.17
CA GLN A 370 -21.57 -10.83 -13.76
C GLN A 370 -21.59 -10.68 -12.22
N ILE A 371 -22.54 -11.34 -11.56
CA ILE A 371 -22.58 -11.36 -10.09
C ILE A 371 -21.41 -12.17 -9.53
N THR A 372 -21.05 -13.29 -10.16
CA THR A 372 -19.88 -14.10 -9.76
C THR A 372 -18.60 -13.28 -9.79
N ILE A 373 -18.37 -12.53 -10.88
CA ILE A 373 -17.21 -11.65 -11.02
C ILE A 373 -17.22 -10.56 -9.95
N LYS A 374 -18.36 -9.89 -9.70
CA LYS A 374 -18.47 -8.88 -8.64
C LYS A 374 -18.18 -9.44 -7.25
N LYS A 375 -18.65 -10.63 -6.93
CA LYS A 375 -18.38 -11.29 -5.65
C LYS A 375 -16.91 -11.65 -5.50
N LEU A 376 -16.26 -12.16 -6.55
CA LEU A 376 -14.81 -12.41 -6.52
C LEU A 376 -14.01 -11.13 -6.37
N GLU A 377 -14.44 -10.01 -6.97
CA GLU A 377 -13.79 -8.72 -6.75
C GLU A 377 -13.95 -8.22 -5.32
N SER A 378 -15.12 -8.39 -4.70
CA SER A 378 -15.32 -8.10 -3.27
C SER A 378 -14.39 -8.95 -2.39
N ILE A 379 -14.33 -10.27 -2.65
CA ILE A 379 -13.39 -11.17 -1.97
C ILE A 379 -11.95 -10.71 -2.17
N ASN A 380 -11.54 -10.32 -3.38
CA ASN A 380 -10.19 -9.83 -3.65
C ASN A 380 -9.87 -8.57 -2.87
N GLN A 381 -10.78 -7.59 -2.82
CA GLN A 381 -10.58 -6.36 -2.08
C GLN A 381 -10.39 -6.61 -0.58
N LEU A 382 -11.20 -7.50 0.01
CA LEU A 382 -11.03 -7.92 1.40
C LEU A 382 -9.76 -8.75 1.61
N THR A 383 -9.40 -9.59 0.64
CA THR A 383 -8.19 -10.42 0.71
C THR A 383 -6.93 -9.58 0.62
N GLU A 384 -6.92 -8.48 -0.16
CA GLU A 384 -5.82 -7.52 -0.14
C GLU A 384 -5.60 -6.92 1.25
N ALA A 385 -6.68 -6.52 1.92
CA ALA A 385 -6.63 -6.03 3.30
C ALA A 385 -6.15 -7.14 4.26
N LEU A 386 -6.61 -8.38 4.06
CA LEU A 386 -6.20 -9.53 4.87
C LEU A 386 -4.70 -9.81 4.73
N MET A 387 -4.18 -9.83 3.50
CA MET A 387 -2.75 -10.05 3.26
C MET A 387 -1.90 -8.92 3.83
N SER A 388 -2.41 -7.69 3.79
CA SER A 388 -1.79 -6.53 4.42
C SER A 388 -1.71 -6.64 5.96
N GLU A 389 -2.77 -7.11 6.63
CA GLU A 389 -2.71 -7.43 8.07
C GLU A 389 -1.76 -8.58 8.36
N VAL A 390 -1.86 -9.67 7.60
CA VAL A 390 -0.99 -10.84 7.74
C VAL A 390 0.47 -10.43 7.64
N VAL A 391 0.82 -9.56 6.69
CA VAL A 391 2.20 -9.07 6.53
C VAL A 391 2.66 -8.18 7.66
N THR A 392 1.75 -7.44 8.27
CA THR A 392 2.07 -6.48 9.32
C THR A 392 2.16 -7.13 10.70
N GLU A 393 1.24 -8.04 11.03
CA GLU A 393 1.07 -8.58 12.39
C GLU A 393 1.75 -9.94 12.58
N PHE A 394 2.35 -10.50 11.53
CA PHE A 394 3.03 -11.79 11.61
C PHE A 394 4.21 -11.78 12.58
N HIS A 395 4.22 -12.75 13.48
CA HIS A 395 5.29 -12.94 14.46
C HIS A 395 5.65 -14.42 14.56
N ILE A 396 6.95 -14.70 14.70
CA ILE A 396 7.55 -16.03 14.88
C ILE A 396 8.70 -15.90 15.86
#